data_AF-A0A7S1G084-F1
#
_entry.id   AF-A0A7S1G084-F1
#
_cell.length_a   1.000
_cell.length_b   1.000
_cell.length_c   1.000
_cell.angle_alpha   90.00
_cell.angle_beta   90.00
_cell.angle_gamma   90.00
#
_symmetry.space_group_name_H-M   'P 1'
#
loop_
_entity.id
_entity.type
_entity.pdbx_description
1 polymer ?
#
loop_
_entity_poly.entity_id
_entity_poly.type
_entity_poly.pdbx_seq_one_letter_code
_entity_poly.pdbx_strand_id
1 'polypeptide(L)'
;MFLPRRSTFTQLERMLSSITLLCSYSVLVKSEQPIFQGIGAATVNATITNGSFVNIKRARARTIDESVRWSYKDEIPGEALWDLFGHAVAMDNIGDHIVVGAPSNDGKGAKYAESGHVRVLAFKNGKWKQLGKDIDGESGNDYFGYSVDVNGDGTRIVVGAPHYDEAGFDDYYSFGTGNVRIFEYDSTEKEWVQLGLSLTGLEEMHYFGSSVSMSFDGNRIVVGASGAAEGFVSVYEYNETEGNFRQLGNKIDGKIEKRYDNFKRLSVAISGDGNRIVVGDRYYDRGPDVDNADGADADTDDGVTD
;
A
#
# COMPACT_ATOMS: atom_id res chain seq x y z
N MET A 1 32.15 56.58 -7.86
CA MET A 1 30.95 56.18 -7.09
C MET A 1 30.35 54.94 -7.75
N PHE A 2 29.89 53.98 -6.94
CA PHE A 2 29.63 52.56 -7.23
C PHE A 2 28.64 52.19 -8.38
N LEU A 3 28.82 50.98 -8.92
CA LEU A 3 27.89 50.18 -9.78
C LEU A 3 26.74 49.51 -8.93
N PRO A 4 25.96 48.51 -9.43
CA PRO A 4 24.61 48.53 -10.04
C PRO A 4 23.55 47.68 -9.24
N ARG A 5 22.33 47.42 -9.77
CA ARG A 5 21.34 46.28 -9.53
C ARG A 5 19.90 46.74 -9.86
N ARG A 6 18.88 45.96 -10.29
CA ARG A 6 18.49 44.51 -10.36
C ARG A 6 17.33 44.39 -11.40
N SER A 7 17.23 43.35 -12.24
CA SER A 7 16.29 42.19 -12.16
C SER A 7 14.92 42.51 -11.54
N THR A 8 13.74 42.10 -12.01
CA THR A 8 13.29 40.80 -12.57
C THR A 8 11.81 40.92 -12.95
N PHE A 9 11.37 40.04 -13.84
CA PHE A 9 9.97 39.70 -14.16
C PHE A 9 9.03 39.69 -12.95
N THR A 10 7.84 40.28 -13.10
CA THR A 10 6.70 40.12 -12.17
C THR A 10 5.42 39.79 -12.91
N GLN A 11 4.77 38.74 -12.41
CA GLN A 11 3.34 38.47 -12.44
C GLN A 11 2.67 38.14 -13.78
N LEU A 12 2.61 36.83 -14.07
CA LEU A 12 1.38 36.23 -14.56
C LEU A 12 1.01 35.06 -13.62
N GLU A 13 0.35 35.39 -12.52
CA GLU A 13 -0.45 34.43 -11.76
C GLU A 13 -1.66 34.06 -12.63
N ARG A 14 -1.82 32.76 -12.96
CA ARG A 14 -3.13 32.09 -12.96
C ARG A 14 -2.99 30.59 -13.22
N MET A 15 -3.48 29.84 -12.23
CA MET A 15 -4.13 28.53 -12.34
C MET A 15 -3.33 27.38 -12.93
N LEU A 16 -2.64 26.64 -12.05
CA LEU A 16 -2.57 25.18 -12.16
C LEU A 16 -2.70 24.61 -10.74
N SER A 17 -3.91 24.13 -10.45
CA SER A 17 -4.26 23.36 -9.25
C SER A 17 -3.26 22.22 -9.07
N SER A 18 -2.42 22.34 -8.05
CA SER A 18 -1.41 21.34 -7.72
C SER A 18 -2.07 20.20 -6.96
N ILE A 19 -2.36 19.09 -7.63
CA ILE A 19 -2.68 17.83 -6.95
C ILE A 19 -1.37 17.29 -6.40
N THR A 20 -1.14 17.47 -5.11
CA THR A 20 -0.01 16.86 -4.40
C THR A 20 -0.30 15.36 -4.23
N LEU A 21 0.23 14.52 -5.11
CA LEU A 21 0.26 13.07 -4.91
C LEU A 21 1.39 12.72 -3.93
N LEU A 22 1.10 12.79 -2.63
CA LEU A 22 1.88 12.06 -1.63
C LEU A 22 1.36 10.62 -1.62
N CYS A 23 2.12 9.71 -2.23
CA CYS A 23 2.04 8.28 -1.91
C CYS A 23 2.96 8.05 -0.71
N SER A 24 2.44 8.27 0.49
CA SER A 24 3.07 7.83 1.73
C SER A 24 2.49 6.48 2.10
N TYR A 25 3.14 5.39 1.68
CA TYR A 25 2.92 4.09 2.31
C TYR A 25 3.71 4.09 3.63
N SER A 26 3.00 4.09 4.75
CA SER A 26 3.58 3.96 6.08
C SER A 26 3.74 2.47 6.41
N VAL A 27 4.94 2.02 6.76
CA VAL A 27 5.17 0.66 7.27
C VAL A 27 4.74 0.60 8.73
N LEU A 28 3.81 -0.31 9.05
CA LEU A 28 3.29 -0.55 10.40
C LEU A 28 3.98 -1.81 10.97
N VAL A 29 4.74 -1.66 12.05
CA VAL A 29 5.29 -2.82 12.80
C VAL A 29 4.19 -3.32 13.76
N LYS A 30 3.80 -4.58 13.62
CA LYS A 30 2.74 -5.22 14.42
C LYS A 30 3.37 -6.02 15.57
N SER A 31 2.92 -5.78 16.81
CA SER A 31 3.41 -6.45 18.02
C SER A 31 2.24 -6.93 18.88
N GLU A 32 2.35 -8.13 19.46
CA GLU A 32 1.44 -8.62 20.50
C GLU A 32 1.86 -8.23 21.93
N GLN A 33 3.07 -7.69 22.11
CA GLN A 33 3.62 -7.33 23.42
C GLN A 33 3.52 -5.80 23.68
N PRO A 34 3.20 -5.34 24.91
CA PRO A 34 3.22 -3.91 25.27
C PRO A 34 4.61 -3.27 25.29
N ILE A 35 5.68 -3.96 24.91
CA ILE A 35 7.06 -3.58 25.24
C ILE A 35 7.80 -3.22 23.96
N PHE A 36 7.89 -1.91 23.71
CA PHE A 36 8.80 -1.32 22.73
C PHE A 36 10.26 -1.59 23.13
N GLN A 37 10.93 -2.49 22.42
CA GLN A 37 12.38 -2.42 22.24
C GLN A 37 12.74 -2.78 20.80
N GLY A 38 13.09 -1.75 20.02
CA GLY A 38 13.60 -1.88 18.64
C GLY A 38 12.54 -1.57 17.58
N ILE A 39 12.54 -0.35 17.05
CA ILE A 39 11.73 0.02 15.88
C ILE A 39 12.66 0.08 14.68
N GLY A 40 12.52 -0.87 13.75
CA GLY A 40 12.92 -0.68 12.36
C GLY A 40 11.80 0.07 11.63
N ALA A 41 12.11 1.19 10.98
CA ALA A 41 11.18 1.84 10.07
C ALA A 41 11.82 1.88 8.68
N ALA A 42 11.21 1.19 7.72
CA ALA A 42 11.53 1.35 6.31
C ALA A 42 10.66 2.49 5.76
N THR A 43 11.31 3.53 5.24
CA THR A 43 10.63 4.63 4.54
C THR A 43 11.12 4.67 3.10
N VAL A 44 10.22 4.50 2.13
CA VAL A 44 10.52 4.77 0.72
C VAL A 44 10.25 6.25 0.47
N ASN A 45 11.33 7.04 0.36
CA ASN A 45 11.22 8.46 0.02
C ASN A 45 11.47 8.66 -1.48
N ALA A 46 10.46 9.17 -2.20
CA ALA A 46 10.60 9.73 -3.53
C ALA A 46 11.06 11.20 -3.43
N THR A 47 12.05 11.61 -4.23
CA THR A 47 12.46 13.03 -4.34
C THR A 47 12.02 13.55 -5.70
N ILE A 48 11.15 14.56 -5.73
CA ILE A 48 10.66 15.18 -6.97
C ILE A 48 11.66 16.24 -7.40
N THR A 49 12.33 16.01 -8.54
CA THR A 49 13.00 17.08 -9.30
C THR A 49 12.26 17.24 -10.62
N ASN A 50 11.56 18.37 -10.78
CA ASN A 50 10.96 18.87 -12.01
C ASN A 50 9.83 18.05 -12.66
N GLY A 51 8.65 18.04 -12.02
CA GLY A 51 7.35 17.89 -12.70
C GLY A 51 7.10 16.62 -13.51
N SER A 52 7.96 15.61 -13.39
CA SER A 52 7.84 14.31 -14.04
C SER A 52 7.52 13.26 -12.98
N PHE A 53 6.71 12.26 -13.32
CA PHE A 53 6.41 11.11 -12.46
C PHE A 53 7.73 10.55 -11.90
N VAL A 54 7.86 10.52 -10.57
CA VAL A 54 9.08 10.02 -9.92
C VAL A 54 9.02 8.50 -9.88
N ASN A 55 9.82 7.86 -10.72
CA ASN A 55 10.03 6.41 -10.66
C ASN A 55 10.78 6.06 -9.37
N ILE A 56 10.19 5.19 -8.55
CA ILE A 56 10.88 4.58 -7.42
C ILE A 56 11.75 3.45 -7.99
N LYS A 57 13.07 3.54 -7.76
CA LYS A 57 14.06 2.56 -8.24
C LYS A 57 14.83 1.86 -7.12
N ARG A 58 14.46 2.15 -5.86
CA ARG A 58 15.17 1.65 -4.68
C ARG A 58 14.28 1.68 -3.45
N ALA A 59 14.40 0.66 -2.62
CA ALA A 59 14.01 0.70 -1.21
C ALA A 59 15.23 1.08 -0.36
N ARG A 60 15.00 1.74 0.78
CA ARG A 60 16.06 2.12 1.73
C ARG A 60 15.71 1.59 3.12
N ALA A 61 16.60 0.79 3.68
CA ALA A 61 16.51 0.35 5.07
C ALA A 61 17.28 1.30 6.00
N ARG A 62 16.72 1.55 7.19
CA ARG A 62 17.35 2.36 8.24
C ARG A 62 17.22 1.66 9.59
N THR A 63 18.17 1.90 10.48
CA THR A 63 18.17 1.37 11.85
C THR A 63 18.42 2.53 12.82
N ILE A 64 17.80 2.47 14.00
CA ILE A 64 18.03 3.39 15.12
C ILE A 64 19.01 2.76 16.12
N ASP A 65 20.03 3.51 16.52
CA ASP A 65 21.00 3.10 17.54
C ASP A 65 20.68 3.72 18.92
N GLU A 66 21.44 3.37 19.96
CA GLU A 66 21.31 3.93 21.31
C GLU A 66 21.50 5.47 21.36
N SER A 67 22.00 6.08 20.27
CA SER A 67 22.11 7.52 20.11
C SER A 67 20.87 8.16 19.45
N VAL A 68 19.83 7.37 19.17
CA VAL A 68 18.55 7.79 18.57
C VAL A 68 18.76 8.39 17.17
N ARG A 69 19.75 7.89 16.41
CA ARG A 69 20.05 8.37 15.05
C ARG A 69 19.75 7.31 14.00
N TRP A 70 19.00 7.73 12.98
CA TRP A 70 18.79 6.90 11.79
C TRP A 70 20.05 6.87 10.93
N SER A 71 20.62 5.68 10.75
CA SER A 71 21.73 5.46 9.82
C SER A 71 21.27 4.74 8.56
N TYR A 72 21.88 5.08 7.42
CA TYR A 72 21.73 4.32 6.19
C TYR A 72 22.44 2.98 6.34
N LYS A 73 21.78 1.88 5.96
CA LYS A 73 22.36 0.54 6.08
C LYS A 73 22.82 -0.05 4.76
N ASP A 74 21.94 -0.03 3.76
CA ASP A 74 22.17 -0.67 2.47
C ASP A 74 21.20 -0.11 1.42
N GLU A 75 21.48 -0.42 0.14
CA GLU A 75 20.61 -0.14 -1.00
C GLU A 75 20.12 -1.46 -1.58
N ILE A 76 18.82 -1.54 -1.86
CA ILE A 76 18.18 -2.72 -2.45
C ILE A 76 17.78 -2.33 -3.87
N PRO A 77 18.52 -2.78 -4.89
CA PRO A 77 18.22 -2.44 -6.28
C PRO A 77 17.07 -3.28 -6.83
N GLY A 78 16.21 -2.63 -7.62
CA GLY A 78 15.28 -3.32 -8.54
C GLY A 78 15.99 -3.80 -9.80
N GLU A 79 15.25 -4.51 -10.67
CA GLU A 79 15.82 -5.16 -11.85
C GLU A 79 15.95 -4.22 -13.05
N ALA A 80 14.90 -3.48 -13.38
CA ALA A 80 14.89 -2.56 -14.51
C ALA A 80 14.29 -1.19 -14.17
N LEU A 81 14.42 -0.29 -15.15
CA LEU A 81 13.74 1.00 -15.13
C LEU A 81 12.26 0.78 -15.41
N TRP A 82 11.40 1.53 -14.72
CA TRP A 82 9.94 1.55 -14.90
C TRP A 82 9.15 0.42 -14.24
N ASP A 83 9.84 -0.59 -13.68
CA ASP A 83 9.21 -1.68 -12.90
C ASP A 83 8.54 -1.23 -11.59
N LEU A 84 8.77 0.01 -11.17
CA LEU A 84 8.30 0.58 -9.91
C LEU A 84 8.75 -0.22 -8.67
N PHE A 85 9.94 -0.82 -8.68
CA PHE A 85 10.48 -1.52 -7.52
C PHE A 85 10.54 -0.63 -6.28
N GLY A 86 9.90 -1.06 -5.20
CA GLY A 86 9.69 -0.26 -3.99
C GLY A 86 8.35 0.46 -3.95
N HIS A 87 7.42 0.15 -4.86
CA HIS A 87 6.06 0.68 -4.86
C HIS A 87 5.34 0.39 -3.55
N ALA A 88 5.43 -0.86 -3.10
CA ALA A 88 4.95 -1.32 -1.81
C ALA A 88 6.09 -2.01 -1.05
N VAL A 89 6.15 -1.77 0.27
CA VAL A 89 7.13 -2.39 1.15
C VAL A 89 6.48 -2.82 2.46
N ALA A 90 6.93 -3.96 2.98
CA ALA A 90 6.58 -4.45 4.30
C ALA A 90 7.81 -5.01 5.01
N MET A 91 7.74 -5.10 6.33
CA MET A 91 8.83 -5.58 7.18
C MET A 91 8.22 -6.40 8.33
N ASP A 92 8.89 -7.49 8.70
CA ASP A 92 8.48 -8.33 9.82
C ASP A 92 8.68 -7.62 11.18
N ASN A 93 8.33 -8.28 12.27
CA ASN A 93 8.34 -7.64 13.59
C ASN A 93 9.76 -7.29 14.09
N ILE A 94 10.76 -8.14 13.80
CA ILE A 94 12.14 -7.88 14.26
C ILE A 94 12.97 -7.11 13.22
N GLY A 95 12.42 -6.91 12.03
CA GLY A 95 13.02 -6.11 10.97
C GLY A 95 14.18 -6.78 10.25
N ASP A 96 14.20 -8.10 10.23
CA ASP A 96 15.19 -8.91 9.51
C ASP A 96 14.64 -9.53 8.22
N HIS A 97 13.35 -9.39 7.93
CA HIS A 97 12.73 -9.74 6.65
C HIS A 97 11.97 -8.54 6.08
N ILE A 98 12.14 -8.31 4.78
CA ILE A 98 11.38 -7.29 4.05
C ILE A 98 10.81 -7.86 2.77
N VAL A 99 9.66 -7.33 2.39
CA VAL A 99 8.97 -7.62 1.15
C VAL A 99 8.94 -6.35 0.33
N VAL A 100 9.27 -6.44 -0.95
CA VAL A 100 9.29 -5.31 -1.86
C VAL A 100 8.54 -5.65 -3.14
N GLY A 101 7.51 -4.87 -3.46
CA GLY A 101 6.72 -5.00 -4.67
C GLY A 101 7.27 -4.16 -5.82
N ALA A 102 7.12 -4.69 -7.04
CA ALA A 102 7.45 -4.05 -8.30
C ALA A 102 6.34 -4.34 -9.33
N PRO A 103 5.19 -3.66 -9.21
CA PRO A 103 3.98 -4.00 -9.95
C PRO A 103 4.13 -3.88 -11.47
N SER A 104 5.04 -3.04 -11.97
CA SER A 104 5.23 -2.84 -13.41
C SER A 104 6.37 -3.65 -13.99
N ASN A 105 6.92 -4.62 -13.25
CA ASN A 105 7.95 -5.49 -13.78
C ASN A 105 7.37 -6.45 -14.83
N ASP A 106 8.12 -6.69 -15.91
CA ASP A 106 7.67 -7.51 -17.05
C ASP A 106 7.82 -9.03 -16.81
N GLY A 107 8.24 -9.44 -15.62
CA GLY A 107 8.36 -10.83 -15.17
C GLY A 107 9.05 -11.74 -16.20
N LYS A 108 8.30 -12.74 -16.70
CA LYS A 108 8.75 -13.80 -17.61
C LYS A 108 9.02 -13.36 -19.06
N GLY A 109 9.12 -12.05 -19.32
CA GLY A 109 9.49 -11.44 -20.61
C GLY A 109 8.34 -10.71 -21.30
N ALA A 110 8.64 -10.04 -22.42
CA ALA A 110 7.79 -9.03 -23.08
C ALA A 110 6.33 -9.43 -23.42
N LYS A 111 5.99 -10.72 -23.39
CA LYS A 111 4.61 -11.19 -23.52
C LYS A 111 3.75 -10.85 -22.29
N TYR A 112 4.37 -10.76 -21.12
CA TYR A 112 3.73 -10.50 -19.82
C TYR A 112 4.20 -9.17 -19.24
N ALA A 113 4.24 -8.14 -20.10
CA ALA A 113 4.61 -6.81 -19.70
C ALA A 113 3.74 -6.36 -18.52
N GLU A 114 4.38 -5.75 -17.52
CA GLU A 114 3.70 -5.27 -16.31
C GLU A 114 2.92 -6.36 -15.54
N SER A 115 3.36 -7.63 -15.63
CA SER A 115 2.82 -8.71 -14.79
C SER A 115 3.09 -8.50 -13.30
N GLY A 116 4.19 -7.81 -12.99
CA GLY A 116 4.63 -7.46 -11.66
C GLY A 116 5.38 -8.59 -10.96
N HIS A 117 6.19 -8.25 -9.97
CA HIS A 117 6.80 -9.23 -9.07
C HIS A 117 6.88 -8.73 -7.63
N VAL A 118 7.20 -9.67 -6.75
CA VAL A 118 7.59 -9.42 -5.36
C VAL A 118 8.94 -10.07 -5.07
N ARG A 119 9.78 -9.33 -4.35
CA ARG A 119 11.06 -9.80 -3.83
C ARG A 119 11.04 -9.79 -2.31
N VAL A 120 11.47 -10.90 -1.71
CA VAL A 120 11.68 -10.99 -0.26
C VAL A 120 13.17 -10.99 0.05
N LEU A 121 13.59 -10.23 1.05
CA LEU A 121 14.99 -10.16 1.48
C LEU A 121 15.11 -10.38 2.98
N ALA A 122 16.16 -11.12 3.37
CA ALA A 122 16.57 -11.30 4.75
C ALA A 122 17.84 -10.49 5.05
N PHE A 123 17.91 -9.89 6.24
CA PHE A 123 19.05 -9.14 6.71
C PHE A 123 20.08 -10.07 7.35
N LYS A 124 21.17 -10.37 6.63
CA LYS A 124 22.20 -11.33 7.06
C LYS A 124 23.60 -10.74 6.94
N ASN A 125 24.35 -10.79 8.04
CA ASN A 125 25.74 -10.32 8.12
C ASN A 125 25.89 -8.83 7.71
N GLY A 126 24.95 -8.00 8.16
CA GLY A 126 25.02 -6.56 7.93
C GLY A 126 24.54 -6.07 6.55
N LYS A 127 23.99 -6.97 5.71
CA LYS A 127 23.50 -6.67 4.36
C LYS A 127 22.16 -7.33 4.09
N TRP A 128 21.36 -6.75 3.20
CA TRP A 128 20.16 -7.40 2.69
C TRP A 128 20.51 -8.44 1.64
N LYS A 129 19.94 -9.63 1.76
CA LYS A 129 20.12 -10.73 0.81
C LYS A 129 18.76 -11.28 0.45
N GLN A 130 18.54 -11.52 -0.84
CA GLN A 130 17.30 -12.12 -1.29
C GLN A 130 17.07 -13.48 -0.63
N LEU A 131 15.82 -13.75 -0.25
CA LEU A 131 15.34 -14.98 0.37
C LEU A 131 14.38 -15.67 -0.61
N GLY A 132 14.83 -16.75 -1.24
CA GLY A 132 14.11 -17.43 -2.32
C GLY A 132 14.24 -16.73 -3.68
N LYS A 133 13.60 -17.28 -4.72
CA LYS A 133 13.48 -16.61 -6.02
C LYS A 133 12.47 -15.46 -5.95
N ASP A 134 12.47 -14.62 -6.97
CA ASP A 134 11.40 -13.64 -7.16
C ASP A 134 10.07 -14.35 -7.41
N ILE A 135 8.98 -13.73 -6.94
CA ILE A 135 7.63 -14.24 -7.09
C ILE A 135 6.96 -13.40 -8.18
N ASP A 136 6.81 -13.99 -9.36
CA ASP A 136 6.26 -13.31 -10.54
C ASP A 136 4.72 -13.36 -10.57
N GLY A 137 4.13 -12.32 -11.16
CA GLY A 137 2.74 -12.31 -11.62
C GLY A 137 2.45 -13.42 -12.63
N GLU A 138 1.16 -13.72 -12.83
CA GLU A 138 0.71 -14.81 -13.70
C GLU A 138 0.47 -14.35 -15.13
N SER A 139 -0.11 -13.16 -15.30
CA SER A 139 -0.46 -12.56 -16.58
C SER A 139 0.04 -11.12 -16.68
N GLY A 140 0.11 -10.58 -17.90
CA GLY A 140 0.47 -9.17 -18.11
C GLY A 140 -0.61 -8.24 -17.57
N ASN A 141 -0.22 -7.01 -17.20
CA ASN A 141 -1.12 -5.98 -16.65
C ASN A 141 -1.83 -6.32 -15.32
N ASP A 142 -1.53 -7.43 -14.66
CA ASP A 142 -2.11 -7.78 -13.35
C ASP A 142 -1.65 -6.83 -12.22
N TYR A 143 -0.48 -6.22 -12.42
CA TYR A 143 0.24 -5.41 -11.42
C TYR A 143 0.51 -6.16 -10.10
N PHE A 144 0.97 -7.41 -10.18
CA PHE A 144 1.30 -8.20 -8.99
C PHE A 144 2.41 -7.54 -8.16
N GLY A 145 2.20 -7.41 -6.84
CA GLY A 145 3.10 -6.63 -5.99
C GLY A 145 2.69 -5.17 -5.80
N TYR A 146 1.48 -4.80 -6.24
CA TYR A 146 0.91 -3.47 -6.00
C TYR A 146 0.72 -3.19 -4.51
N SER A 147 0.31 -4.20 -3.74
CA SER A 147 0.22 -4.14 -2.29
C SER A 147 0.85 -5.39 -1.70
N VAL A 148 1.59 -5.23 -0.60
CA VAL A 148 2.27 -6.34 0.08
C VAL A 148 2.16 -6.18 1.59
N ASP A 149 2.13 -7.31 2.31
CA ASP A 149 2.35 -7.34 3.76
C ASP A 149 3.04 -8.66 4.17
N VAL A 150 3.61 -8.69 5.37
CA VAL A 150 4.33 -9.84 5.92
C VAL A 150 3.90 -10.09 7.37
N ASN A 151 3.86 -11.36 7.78
CA ASN A 151 3.54 -11.71 9.17
C ASN A 151 4.71 -11.40 10.12
N GLY A 152 4.47 -11.59 11.42
CA GLY A 152 5.39 -11.17 12.49
C GLY A 152 6.75 -11.88 12.45
N ASP A 153 6.81 -13.12 11.96
CA ASP A 153 8.05 -13.91 11.90
C ASP A 153 8.70 -13.95 10.50
N GLY A 154 8.13 -13.25 9.52
CA GLY A 154 8.68 -13.18 8.16
C GLY A 154 8.47 -14.43 7.31
N THR A 155 7.69 -15.42 7.75
CA THR A 155 7.50 -16.70 7.05
C THR A 155 6.33 -16.70 6.07
N ARG A 156 5.39 -15.76 6.19
CA ARG A 156 4.23 -15.61 5.29
C ARG A 156 4.12 -14.20 4.76
N ILE A 157 3.77 -14.10 3.48
CA ILE A 157 3.52 -12.84 2.80
C ILE A 157 2.16 -12.87 2.11
N VAL A 158 1.53 -11.70 1.99
CA VAL A 158 0.34 -11.49 1.17
C VAL A 158 0.68 -10.47 0.09
N VAL A 159 0.20 -10.73 -1.12
CA VAL A 159 0.48 -9.89 -2.29
C VAL A 159 -0.79 -9.67 -3.09
N GLY A 160 -1.12 -8.41 -3.37
CA GLY A 160 -2.23 -8.03 -4.23
C GLY A 160 -1.83 -7.77 -5.68
N ALA A 161 -2.73 -8.12 -6.61
CA ALA A 161 -2.70 -7.79 -8.03
C ALA A 161 -4.07 -7.21 -8.42
N PRO A 162 -4.31 -5.91 -8.19
CA PRO A 162 -5.64 -5.31 -8.34
C PRO A 162 -6.18 -5.35 -9.76
N HIS A 163 -5.33 -5.50 -10.79
CA HIS A 163 -5.78 -5.52 -12.17
C HIS A 163 -5.91 -6.92 -12.75
N TYR A 164 -5.69 -7.96 -11.93
CA TYR A 164 -5.95 -9.33 -12.34
C TYR A 164 -7.34 -9.48 -12.95
N ASP A 165 -7.42 -10.08 -14.13
CA ASP A 165 -8.67 -10.40 -14.79
C ASP A 165 -8.86 -11.92 -14.92
N GLU A 166 -9.91 -12.43 -14.29
CA GLU A 166 -10.24 -13.85 -14.34
C GLU A 166 -10.88 -14.20 -15.70
N ALA A 167 -10.16 -14.04 -16.82
CA ALA A 167 -10.48 -14.66 -18.13
C ALA A 167 -9.53 -14.25 -19.28
N GLY A 168 -8.24 -13.98 -19.06
CA GLY A 168 -7.27 -13.87 -20.18
C GLY A 168 -7.67 -12.85 -21.27
N PHE A 169 -8.40 -11.81 -20.89
CA PHE A 169 -8.76 -10.72 -21.76
C PHE A 169 -7.65 -9.67 -21.64
N ASP A 170 -6.52 -9.94 -22.31
CA ASP A 170 -5.43 -8.99 -22.59
C ASP A 170 -5.88 -7.80 -23.48
N ASP A 171 -7.13 -7.37 -23.38
CA ASP A 171 -7.60 -6.16 -24.04
C ASP A 171 -7.38 -4.97 -23.12
N TYR A 172 -6.92 -3.85 -23.67
CA TYR A 172 -6.50 -2.64 -22.95
C TYR A 172 -7.62 -2.02 -22.08
N TYR A 173 -8.86 -2.50 -22.24
CA TYR A 173 -10.06 -2.07 -21.53
C TYR A 173 -10.63 -3.13 -20.59
N SER A 174 -9.96 -4.27 -20.37
CA SER A 174 -10.34 -5.24 -19.34
C SER A 174 -10.12 -4.61 -17.97
N PHE A 175 -11.18 -4.55 -17.16
CA PHE A 175 -11.12 -3.97 -15.83
C PHE A 175 -10.99 -5.09 -14.80
N GLY A 176 -9.78 -5.28 -14.29
CA GLY A 176 -9.47 -6.38 -13.36
C GLY A 176 -10.46 -6.53 -12.21
N THR A 177 -10.91 -7.77 -12.01
CA THR A 177 -11.61 -8.20 -10.79
C THR A 177 -10.67 -8.04 -9.58
N GLY A 178 -9.38 -8.23 -9.81
CA GLY A 178 -8.31 -8.16 -8.85
C GLY A 178 -8.16 -9.47 -8.08
N ASN A 179 -6.94 -9.77 -7.65
CA ASN A 179 -6.67 -10.91 -6.81
C ASN A 179 -5.67 -10.62 -5.69
N VAL A 180 -5.59 -11.58 -4.76
CA VAL A 180 -4.60 -11.64 -3.70
C VAL A 180 -4.06 -13.06 -3.62
N ARG A 181 -2.74 -13.20 -3.56
CA ARG A 181 -2.05 -14.48 -3.34
C ARG A 181 -1.25 -14.43 -2.05
N ILE A 182 -1.22 -15.55 -1.35
CA ILE A 182 -0.51 -15.73 -0.09
C ILE A 182 0.61 -16.72 -0.33
N PHE A 183 1.80 -16.46 0.21
CA PHE A 183 2.94 -17.38 0.09
C PHE A 183 3.52 -17.67 1.46
N GLU A 184 3.96 -18.91 1.65
CA GLU A 184 4.70 -19.38 2.81
C GLU A 184 6.11 -19.82 2.37
N TYR A 185 7.12 -19.46 3.16
CA TYR A 185 8.50 -19.80 2.85
C TYR A 185 8.81 -21.25 3.23
N ASP A 186 9.10 -22.08 2.22
CA ASP A 186 9.65 -23.41 2.45
C ASP A 186 11.16 -23.30 2.72
N SER A 187 11.54 -23.41 4.00
CA SER A 187 12.94 -23.34 4.42
C SER A 187 13.80 -24.53 3.95
N THR A 188 13.18 -25.65 3.57
CA THR A 188 13.86 -26.85 3.06
C THR A 188 14.25 -26.64 1.60
N GLU A 189 13.28 -26.27 0.77
CA GLU A 189 13.47 -26.03 -0.65
C GLU A 189 14.06 -24.64 -0.93
N LYS A 190 14.01 -23.75 0.07
CA LYS A 190 14.42 -22.34 0.01
C LYS A 190 13.63 -21.54 -1.00
N GLU A 191 12.35 -21.81 -1.13
CA GLU A 191 11.45 -21.20 -2.11
C GLU A 191 10.18 -20.67 -1.42
N TRP A 192 9.54 -19.70 -2.07
CA TRP A 192 8.21 -19.23 -1.67
C TRP A 192 7.15 -20.07 -2.38
N VAL A 193 6.27 -20.69 -1.61
CA VAL A 193 5.22 -21.57 -2.12
C VAL A 193 3.88 -20.93 -1.83
N GLN A 194 2.98 -20.91 -2.83
CA GLN A 194 1.66 -20.34 -2.63
C GLN A 194 0.88 -21.17 -1.59
N LEU A 195 0.31 -20.48 -0.60
CA LEU A 195 -0.48 -21.06 0.48
C LEU A 195 -1.97 -20.91 0.15
N GLY A 196 -2.59 -22.01 -0.27
CA GLY A 196 -4.01 -22.05 -0.65
C GLY A 196 -4.31 -21.48 -2.04
N LEU A 197 -5.60 -21.24 -2.29
CA LEU A 197 -6.08 -20.68 -3.55
C LEU A 197 -5.93 -19.15 -3.57
N SER A 198 -5.85 -18.56 -4.76
CA SER A 198 -5.94 -17.12 -4.94
C SER A 198 -7.30 -16.61 -4.46
N LEU A 199 -7.29 -15.48 -3.75
CA LEU A 199 -8.51 -14.77 -3.36
C LEU A 199 -8.86 -13.79 -4.49
N THR A 200 -10.00 -13.95 -5.14
CA THR A 200 -10.41 -13.12 -6.29
C THR A 200 -11.57 -12.20 -5.95
N GLY A 201 -11.57 -11.01 -6.57
CA GLY A 201 -12.74 -10.15 -6.62
C GLY A 201 -13.87 -10.82 -7.39
N LEU A 202 -15.11 -10.49 -7.05
CA LEU A 202 -16.29 -11.19 -7.58
C LEU A 202 -16.85 -10.57 -8.87
N GLU A 203 -16.48 -9.32 -9.17
CA GLU A 203 -16.94 -8.62 -10.38
C GLU A 203 -15.81 -7.75 -10.96
N GLU A 204 -15.94 -7.40 -12.24
CA GLU A 204 -15.03 -6.49 -12.94
C GLU A 204 -14.93 -5.13 -12.24
N MET A 205 -13.82 -4.44 -12.44
CA MET A 205 -13.51 -3.14 -11.81
C MET A 205 -13.41 -3.16 -10.28
N HIS A 206 -13.53 -4.29 -9.57
CA HIS A 206 -13.45 -4.27 -8.11
C HIS A 206 -12.07 -3.82 -7.60
N TYR A 207 -11.00 -4.09 -8.36
CA TYR A 207 -9.62 -3.86 -7.93
C TYR A 207 -9.33 -4.50 -6.57
N PHE A 208 -9.80 -5.73 -6.38
CA PHE A 208 -9.56 -6.52 -5.18
C PHE A 208 -8.06 -6.77 -5.00
N GLY A 209 -7.53 -6.56 -3.79
CA GLY A 209 -6.08 -6.59 -3.56
C GLY A 209 -5.38 -5.24 -3.80
N SER A 210 -6.13 -4.15 -4.01
CA SER A 210 -5.57 -2.80 -4.05
C SER A 210 -4.94 -2.35 -2.72
N SER A 211 -5.38 -2.94 -1.59
CA SER A 211 -4.74 -2.80 -0.28
C SER A 211 -4.88 -4.11 0.48
N VAL A 212 -3.83 -4.55 1.15
CA VAL A 212 -3.80 -5.77 1.94
C VAL A 212 -3.17 -5.51 3.31
N SER A 213 -3.58 -6.30 4.31
CA SER A 213 -2.93 -6.31 5.63
C SER A 213 -3.10 -7.68 6.29
N MET A 214 -2.05 -8.21 6.89
CA MET A 214 -1.97 -9.53 7.50
C MET A 214 -1.81 -9.47 9.03
N SER A 215 -2.42 -10.38 9.79
CA SER A 215 -2.21 -10.49 11.25
C SER A 215 -0.79 -10.94 11.60
N PHE A 216 -0.41 -10.82 12.88
CA PHE A 216 0.92 -11.17 13.35
C PHE A 216 1.26 -12.65 13.11
N ASP A 217 0.30 -13.54 13.32
CA ASP A 217 0.44 -14.98 13.07
C ASP A 217 0.31 -15.38 11.58
N GLY A 218 -0.09 -14.44 10.72
CA GLY A 218 -0.32 -14.71 9.30
C GLY A 218 -1.57 -15.52 8.99
N ASN A 219 -2.49 -15.72 9.94
CA ASN A 219 -3.72 -16.48 9.74
C ASN A 219 -4.91 -15.64 9.31
N ARG A 220 -4.86 -14.31 9.47
CA ARG A 220 -5.92 -13.40 9.04
C ARG A 220 -5.41 -12.36 8.07
N ILE A 221 -6.21 -12.11 7.04
CA ILE A 221 -5.89 -11.18 5.97
C ILE A 221 -7.10 -10.27 5.74
N VAL A 222 -6.84 -8.97 5.67
CA VAL A 222 -7.80 -7.97 5.25
C VAL A 222 -7.46 -7.57 3.83
N VAL A 223 -8.44 -7.60 2.95
CA VAL A 223 -8.30 -7.23 1.55
C VAL A 223 -9.28 -6.11 1.21
N GLY A 224 -8.75 -5.09 0.56
CA GLY A 224 -9.51 -3.96 0.05
C GLY A 224 -9.75 -4.02 -1.46
N ALA A 225 -10.96 -3.69 -1.87
CA ALA A 225 -11.39 -3.49 -3.25
C ALA A 225 -11.81 -2.02 -3.44
N SER A 226 -10.96 -1.24 -4.12
CA SER A 226 -11.13 0.21 -4.23
C SER A 226 -11.83 0.69 -5.51
N GLY A 227 -12.13 -0.23 -6.44
CA GLY A 227 -12.75 0.09 -7.72
C GLY A 227 -14.25 -0.22 -7.80
N ALA A 228 -14.79 -1.03 -6.89
CA ALA A 228 -16.24 -1.22 -6.78
C ALA A 228 -16.93 0.12 -6.53
N ALA A 229 -18.19 0.28 -6.98
CA ALA A 229 -18.92 1.56 -6.91
C ALA A 229 -18.87 2.21 -5.51
N GLU A 230 -18.96 1.40 -4.46
CA GLU A 230 -18.90 1.83 -3.06
C GLU A 230 -17.55 1.48 -2.38
N GLY A 231 -16.68 0.72 -3.06
CA GLY A 231 -15.55 0.01 -2.45
C GLY A 231 -15.98 -0.98 -1.36
N PHE A 232 -15.15 -1.97 -1.05
CA PHE A 232 -15.42 -2.85 0.09
C PHE A 232 -14.15 -3.44 0.67
N VAL A 233 -14.29 -3.97 1.88
CA VAL A 233 -13.26 -4.72 2.60
C VAL A 233 -13.78 -6.11 2.94
N SER A 234 -12.95 -7.12 2.70
CA SER A 234 -13.22 -8.49 3.11
C SER A 234 -12.11 -8.98 4.03
N VAL A 235 -12.48 -9.75 5.04
CA VAL A 235 -11.53 -10.40 5.97
C VAL A 235 -11.53 -11.89 5.69
N TYR A 236 -10.36 -12.51 5.69
CA TYR A 236 -10.18 -13.94 5.48
C TYR A 236 -9.41 -14.54 6.64
N GLU A 237 -9.72 -15.80 6.98
CA GLU A 237 -9.06 -16.60 7.99
C GLU A 237 -8.57 -17.91 7.38
N TYR A 238 -7.34 -18.31 7.71
CA TYR A 238 -6.74 -19.55 7.24
C TYR A 238 -7.41 -20.75 7.90
N ASN A 239 -7.87 -21.69 7.08
CA ASN A 239 -8.40 -22.97 7.53
C ASN A 239 -7.35 -24.05 7.33
N GLU A 240 -6.68 -24.45 8.41
CA GLU A 240 -5.61 -25.46 8.38
C GLU A 240 -6.08 -26.82 7.85
N THR A 241 -7.33 -27.19 8.10
CA THR A 241 -7.87 -28.50 7.65
C THR A 241 -8.00 -28.56 6.13
N GLU A 242 -8.28 -27.43 5.49
CA GLU A 242 -8.48 -27.33 4.05
C GLU A 242 -7.26 -26.79 3.31
N GLY A 243 -6.26 -26.31 4.05
CA GLY A 243 -5.10 -25.64 3.48
C GLY A 243 -5.46 -24.39 2.69
N ASN A 244 -6.50 -23.67 3.11
CA ASN A 244 -7.02 -22.54 2.34
C ASN A 244 -7.63 -21.43 3.21
N PHE A 245 -7.64 -20.20 2.68
CA PHE A 245 -8.26 -19.05 3.32
C PHE A 245 -9.77 -19.00 3.02
N ARG A 246 -10.55 -18.68 4.04
CA ARG A 246 -12.01 -18.51 3.96
C ARG A 246 -12.41 -17.13 4.42
N GLN A 247 -13.40 -16.54 3.73
CA GLN A 247 -13.94 -15.27 4.18
C GLN A 247 -14.54 -15.40 5.58
N LEU A 248 -14.10 -14.54 6.49
CA LEU A 248 -14.53 -14.43 7.86
C LEU A 248 -15.59 -13.33 7.99
N GLY A 249 -16.85 -13.74 8.06
CA GLY A 249 -17.99 -12.83 8.18
C GLY A 249 -18.37 -12.15 6.86
N ASN A 250 -19.22 -11.13 6.96
CA ASN A 250 -19.73 -10.40 5.79
C ASN A 250 -18.67 -9.42 5.27
N LYS A 251 -18.76 -9.08 3.98
CA LYS A 251 -18.04 -7.92 3.44
C LYS A 251 -18.45 -6.63 4.16
N ILE A 252 -17.53 -5.69 4.23
CA ILE A 252 -17.73 -4.37 4.81
C ILE A 252 -17.75 -3.40 3.65
N ASP A 253 -18.96 -3.05 3.20
CA ASP A 253 -19.16 -2.10 2.12
C ASP A 253 -18.81 -0.68 2.59
N GLY A 254 -18.23 0.10 1.68
CA GLY A 254 -18.11 1.54 1.89
C GLY A 254 -19.46 2.23 1.85
N LYS A 255 -19.52 3.48 2.34
CA LYS A 255 -20.72 4.31 2.28
C LYS A 255 -20.56 5.39 1.22
N ILE A 256 -21.52 5.48 0.28
CA ILE A 256 -21.63 6.63 -0.61
C ILE A 256 -22.53 7.68 0.08
N GLU A 257 -21.94 8.75 0.60
CA GLU A 257 -22.73 9.90 1.10
C GLU A 257 -22.90 10.99 0.02
N LYS A 258 -21.99 11.09 -0.97
CA LYS A 258 -22.13 11.95 -2.17
C LYS A 258 -21.60 11.29 -3.45
N ARG A 259 -22.03 11.79 -4.61
CA ARG A 259 -21.62 11.35 -5.98
C ARG A 259 -20.10 11.32 -6.28
N TYR A 260 -19.27 11.79 -5.36
CA TYR A 260 -17.81 11.80 -5.48
C TYR A 260 -17.09 11.07 -4.34
N ASP A 261 -17.81 10.55 -3.34
CA ASP A 261 -17.31 9.73 -2.22
C ASP A 261 -17.24 8.26 -2.62
N ASN A 262 -16.55 8.01 -3.73
CA ASN A 262 -16.22 6.66 -4.12
C ASN A 262 -14.96 6.32 -3.33
N PHE A 263 -14.94 5.18 -2.61
CA PHE A 263 -13.83 4.58 -1.84
C PHE A 263 -12.55 4.30 -2.68
N LYS A 264 -12.21 5.20 -3.59
CA LYS A 264 -11.03 5.20 -4.41
C LYS A 264 -9.85 5.45 -3.48
N ARG A 265 -8.83 4.59 -3.59
CA ARG A 265 -7.64 4.61 -2.72
C ARG A 265 -7.95 4.27 -1.26
N LEU A 266 -8.76 3.24 -1.08
CA LEU A 266 -8.92 2.48 0.15
C LEU A 266 -7.57 2.04 0.72
N SER A 267 -7.39 2.18 2.04
CA SER A 267 -6.27 1.58 2.77
C SER A 267 -6.80 0.76 3.94
N VAL A 268 -6.26 -0.44 4.14
CA VAL A 268 -6.65 -1.29 5.27
C VAL A 268 -5.49 -1.56 6.21
N ALA A 269 -5.80 -1.76 7.49
CA ALA A 269 -4.85 -2.26 8.49
C ALA A 269 -5.57 -3.24 9.44
N ILE A 270 -4.85 -4.26 9.91
CA ILE A 270 -5.30 -5.20 10.95
C ILE A 270 -4.38 -5.14 12.16
N SER A 271 -4.93 -5.33 13.35
CA SER A 271 -4.16 -5.51 14.58
C SER A 271 -3.38 -6.83 14.55
N GLY A 272 -2.32 -6.92 15.37
CA GLY A 272 -1.50 -8.12 15.47
C GLY A 272 -2.31 -9.37 15.82
N ASP A 273 -3.23 -9.25 16.79
CA ASP A 273 -4.14 -10.31 17.22
C ASP A 273 -5.27 -10.64 16.22
N GLY A 274 -5.34 -9.92 15.09
CA GLY A 274 -6.30 -10.16 14.04
C GLY A 274 -7.76 -9.79 14.34
N ASN A 275 -8.04 -9.12 15.47
CA ASN A 275 -9.43 -8.86 15.93
C ASN A 275 -9.95 -7.45 15.65
N ARG A 276 -9.09 -6.54 15.18
CA ARG A 276 -9.48 -5.16 14.87
C ARG A 276 -8.94 -4.79 13.51
N ILE A 277 -9.78 -4.12 12.73
CA ILE A 277 -9.39 -3.55 11.45
C ILE A 277 -9.63 -2.05 11.44
N VAL A 278 -8.82 -1.33 10.68
CA VAL A 278 -9.06 0.06 10.35
C VAL A 278 -9.18 0.16 8.83
N VAL A 279 -10.17 0.92 8.39
CA VAL A 279 -10.42 1.20 6.99
C VAL A 279 -10.27 2.70 6.78
N GLY A 280 -9.33 3.06 5.92
CA GLY A 280 -9.13 4.45 5.49
C GLY A 280 -9.94 4.72 4.22
N ASP A 281 -10.78 5.74 4.29
CA ASP A 281 -11.43 6.35 3.14
C ASP A 281 -10.77 7.71 2.88
N ARG A 282 -10.03 7.81 1.77
CA ARG A 282 -9.25 9.00 1.43
C ARG A 282 -10.14 10.18 0.99
N TYR A 283 -11.36 9.92 0.55
CA TYR A 283 -12.21 10.94 -0.05
C TYR A 283 -13.45 11.26 0.79
N TYR A 284 -13.55 10.72 2.00
CA TYR A 284 -14.60 11.09 2.95
C TYR A 284 -14.54 12.59 3.29
N ASP A 285 -15.44 13.37 2.73
CA ASP A 285 -15.66 14.78 3.07
C ASP A 285 -16.92 14.90 3.94
N ARG A 286 -16.72 14.99 5.25
CA ARG A 286 -17.78 15.41 6.18
C ARG A 286 -18.11 16.86 5.86
N GLY A 287 -19.09 17.07 4.98
CA GLY A 287 -19.64 18.41 4.73
C GLY A 287 -20.01 19.08 6.06
N PRO A 288 -20.03 20.43 6.13
CA PRO A 288 -20.32 21.12 7.38
C PRO A 288 -21.65 20.61 7.94
N ASP A 289 -21.65 20.17 9.20
CA ASP A 289 -22.87 19.84 9.96
C ASP A 289 -23.77 21.08 9.88
N VAL A 290 -24.81 21.05 9.06
CA VAL A 290 -25.83 22.12 8.98
C VAL A 290 -26.80 22.08 10.16
N ASP A 291 -26.54 21.24 11.16
CA ASP A 291 -27.46 21.01 12.28
C ASP A 291 -27.04 21.71 13.59
N ASN A 292 -26.18 22.73 13.57
CA ASN A 292 -25.85 23.51 14.77
C ASN A 292 -25.53 25.00 14.52
N ALA A 293 -26.43 25.71 13.83
CA ALA A 293 -26.38 27.18 13.73
C ALA A 293 -27.62 27.90 14.30
N ASP A 294 -28.45 27.23 15.10
CA ASP A 294 -29.48 27.88 15.93
C ASP A 294 -29.07 27.87 17.41
N GLY A 295 -27.80 28.21 17.65
CA GLY A 295 -27.32 28.62 18.96
C GLY A 295 -27.51 30.11 19.13
N ALA A 296 -28.70 30.50 19.60
CA ALA A 296 -28.90 31.79 20.25
C ALA A 296 -27.80 32.01 21.30
N ASP A 297 -27.02 33.08 21.19
CA ASP A 297 -27.14 34.29 22.02
C ASP A 297 -25.95 35.24 21.78
N ALA A 298 -26.20 36.50 22.12
CA ALA A 298 -25.26 37.59 22.37
C ALA A 298 -24.84 38.51 21.20
N ASP A 299 -25.61 39.60 21.11
CA ASP A 299 -25.14 40.96 21.43
C ASP A 299 -24.48 41.78 20.30
N THR A 300 -25.28 42.66 19.70
CA THR A 300 -24.81 43.93 19.13
C THR A 300 -25.72 45.05 19.61
N ASP A 301 -25.29 45.66 20.72
CA ASP A 301 -25.58 47.04 21.09
C ASP A 301 -24.96 48.00 20.06
N ASP A 302 -25.81 48.54 19.20
CA ASP A 302 -25.49 49.69 18.35
C ASP A 302 -26.70 50.64 18.34
N GLY A 303 -26.81 51.49 19.35
CA GLY A 303 -27.67 52.66 19.25
C GLY A 303 -27.23 53.60 18.12
N VAL A 304 -28.20 54.23 17.44
CA VAL A 304 -28.28 55.68 17.08
C VAL A 304 -29.40 55.94 16.04
N THR A 305 -30.39 56.75 16.46
CA THR A 305 -31.30 57.71 15.75
C THR A 305 -32.22 57.19 14.62
N ASP A 306 -33.50 57.55 14.51
CA ASP A 306 -34.26 58.76 14.92
C ASP A 306 -35.52 58.44 15.77
#